data_AF-X1R0L8-F1
#
_entry.id   AF-X1R0L8-F1
#
_cell.length_a   1.000
_cell.length_b   1.000
_cell.length_c   1.000
_cell.angle_alpha   90.00
_cell.angle_beta   90.00
_cell.angle_gamma   90.00
#
_symmetry.space_group_name_H-M   'P 1'
#
loop_
_entity.id
_entity.type
_entity.pdbx_description
1 polymer ?
#
loop_
_entity_poly.entity_id
_entity_poly.type
_entity_poly.pdbx_seq_one_letter_code
_entity_poly.pdbx_strand_id
1 'polypeptide(L)'
;MELVFGLFPVLAERKKQQAGTLSGGEQQMLATARGLMARPLMLMMDEASWGLAPILTTELFEAIKRVNEQTGTTILLVEQNVYKALSIASHAYVLERGNI
;
A
#
# COMPACT_ATOMS: atom_id res chain seq x y z
N MET A 1 12.67 6.21 8.80
CA MET A 1 12.09 7.33 8.02
C MET A 1 12.56 7.34 6.59
N GLU A 2 13.86 7.12 6.32
CA GLU A 2 14.42 7.14 4.96
C GLU A 2 13.70 6.22 3.96
N LEU A 3 13.45 4.95 4.34
CA LEU A 3 12.66 4.00 3.54
C LEU A 3 11.30 4.59 3.13
N VAL A 4 10.55 5.09 4.10
CA VAL A 4 9.17 5.60 3.88
C VAL A 4 9.16 6.82 2.96
N PHE A 5 10.12 7.73 3.12
CA PHE A 5 10.22 8.90 2.23
C PHE A 5 10.76 8.55 0.84
N GLY A 6 11.57 7.50 0.73
CA GLY A 6 11.96 6.94 -0.57
C GLY A 6 10.79 6.28 -1.30
N LEU A 7 9.88 5.63 -0.57
CA LEU A 7 8.67 5.01 -1.14
C LEU A 7 7.58 6.05 -1.47
N PHE A 8 7.40 7.06 -0.62
CA PHE A 8 6.38 8.08 -0.77
C PHE A 8 6.99 9.50 -0.66
N PRO A 9 7.64 10.01 -1.72
CA PRO A 9 8.30 11.32 -1.69
C PRO A 9 7.36 12.47 -1.32
N VAL A 10 6.09 12.40 -1.74
CA VAL A 10 5.05 13.39 -1.41
C VAL A 10 4.88 13.59 0.11
N LEU A 11 5.09 12.54 0.92
CA LEU A 11 5.03 12.63 2.38
C LEU A 11 6.24 13.35 2.97
N ALA A 12 7.39 13.32 2.29
CA ALA A 12 8.58 14.05 2.71
C ALA A 12 8.40 15.57 2.48
N GLU A 13 7.86 15.94 1.33
CA GLU A 13 7.51 17.32 0.98
C GLU A 13 6.49 17.91 1.96
N ARG A 14 5.54 17.08 2.39
CA ARG A 14 4.40 17.48 3.23
C ARG A 14 4.54 17.06 4.69
N LYS A 15 5.76 16.77 5.17
CA LYS A 15 6.00 16.23 6.52
C LYS A 15 5.44 17.05 7.69
N LYS A 16 5.21 18.35 7.49
CA LYS A 16 4.65 19.27 8.49
C LYS A 16 3.15 19.53 8.31
N GLN A 17 2.57 19.08 7.20
CA GLN A 17 1.15 19.26 6.90
C GLN A 17 0.31 18.34 7.81
N GLN A 18 -0.83 18.85 8.26
CA GLN A 18 -1.77 18.03 9.04
C GLN A 18 -2.35 16.92 8.17
N ALA A 19 -2.39 15.69 8.71
CA ALA A 19 -2.83 14.51 7.95
C ALA A 19 -4.24 14.66 7.36
N GLY A 20 -5.16 15.31 8.07
CA GLY A 20 -6.54 15.51 7.61
C GLY A 20 -6.70 16.43 6.40
N THR A 21 -5.66 17.19 6.03
CA THR A 21 -5.69 18.08 4.84
C THR A 21 -5.01 17.48 3.62
N LEU A 22 -4.46 16.26 3.75
CA LEU A 22 -3.96 15.49 2.62
C LEU A 22 -5.13 14.97 1.78
N SER A 23 -4.90 14.77 0.48
CA SER A 23 -5.86 14.07 -0.38
C SER A 23 -6.08 12.63 0.08
N GLY A 24 -7.19 12.00 -0.29
CA GLY A 24 -7.48 10.61 0.12
C GLY A 24 -6.35 9.62 -0.20
N GLY A 25 -5.70 9.77 -1.36
CA GLY A 25 -4.54 8.93 -1.71
C GLY A 25 -3.29 9.19 -0.90
N GLU A 26 -3.02 10.44 -0.58
CA GLU A 26 -1.92 10.79 0.31
C GLU A 26 -2.19 10.31 1.75
N GLN A 27 -3.44 10.32 2.20
CA GLN A 27 -3.83 9.74 3.49
C GLN A 27 -3.61 8.23 3.51
N GLN A 28 -3.91 7.53 2.41
CA GLN A 28 -3.66 6.09 2.29
C GLN A 28 -2.17 5.76 2.26
N MET A 29 -1.37 6.54 1.53
CA MET A 29 0.10 6.44 1.57
C MET A 29 0.64 6.69 2.98
N LEU A 30 0.11 7.69 3.69
CA LEU A 30 0.49 7.99 5.07
C LEU A 30 0.12 6.85 6.04
N ALA A 31 -1.05 6.24 5.87
CA ALA A 31 -1.46 5.09 6.66
C ALA A 31 -0.53 3.89 6.44
N THR A 32 -0.19 3.61 5.18
CA THR A 32 0.74 2.55 4.78
C THR A 32 2.14 2.82 5.35
N ALA A 33 2.64 4.04 5.15
CA ALA A 33 3.90 4.54 5.71
C ALA A 33 3.98 4.32 7.23
N ARG A 34 2.91 4.68 7.96
CA ARG A 34 2.82 4.48 9.41
C ARG A 34 2.91 2.99 9.79
N GLY A 35 2.23 2.11 9.06
CA GLY A 35 2.32 0.66 9.26
C GLY A 35 3.74 0.13 9.07
N LEU A 36 4.42 0.56 8.00
CA LEU A 36 5.80 0.16 7.69
C LEU A 36 6.82 0.61 8.75
N MET A 37 6.59 1.76 9.40
CA MET A 37 7.49 2.24 10.45
C MET A 37 7.58 1.29 11.65
N ALA A 38 6.57 0.43 11.87
CA ALA A 38 6.60 -0.60 12.91
C ALA A 38 7.52 -1.78 12.57
N ARG A 39 8.10 -1.84 11.35
CA ARG A 39 8.88 -2.97 10.83
C ARG A 39 8.12 -4.31 10.99
N PRO A 40 6.89 -4.40 10.47
CA PRO A 40 6.07 -5.58 10.67
C PRO A 40 6.65 -6.80 9.93
N LEU A 41 6.45 -7.99 10.48
CA LEU A 41 6.73 -9.24 9.75
C LEU A 41 5.72 -9.47 8.61
N MET A 42 4.50 -8.95 8.79
CA MET A 42 3.42 -9.01 7.82
C MET A 42 2.64 -7.69 7.79
N LEU A 43 2.40 -7.18 6.58
CA LEU A 43 1.50 -6.06 6.33
C LEU A 43 0.21 -6.57 5.69
N MET A 44 -0.93 -6.31 6.34
CA MET A 44 -2.25 -6.59 5.80
C MET A 44 -2.89 -5.30 5.32
N MET A 45 -3.48 -5.33 4.13
CA MET A 45 -4.11 -4.15 3.53
C MET A 45 -5.48 -4.54 2.98
N ASP A 46 -6.51 -3.90 3.52
CA ASP A 46 -7.91 -4.10 3.13
C ASP A 46 -8.36 -2.95 2.22
N GLU A 47 -8.85 -3.28 1.04
CA GLU A 47 -9.31 -2.34 0.00
C GLU A 47 -8.32 -1.19 -0.27
N ALA A 48 -7.04 -1.52 -0.39
CA ALA A 48 -5.94 -0.55 -0.42
C ALA A 48 -6.06 0.50 -1.54
N SER A 49 -6.65 0.13 -2.67
CA SER A 49 -6.82 0.99 -3.84
C SER A 49 -8.12 1.80 -3.87
N TRP A 50 -9.03 1.60 -2.91
CA TRP A 50 -10.36 2.19 -2.96
C TRP A 50 -10.32 3.73 -2.92
N GLY A 51 -11.07 4.36 -3.85
CA GLY A 51 -11.16 5.81 -3.95
C GLY A 51 -9.90 6.50 -4.50
N LEU A 52 -8.88 5.75 -4.91
CA LEU A 52 -7.66 6.31 -5.49
C LEU A 52 -7.77 6.53 -7.00
N ALA A 53 -7.14 7.60 -7.48
CA ALA A 53 -6.94 7.78 -8.91
C ALA A 53 -6.06 6.62 -9.46
N PRO A 54 -6.26 6.19 -10.72
CA PRO A 54 -5.56 5.03 -11.28
C PRO A 54 -4.04 5.06 -11.16
N ILE A 55 -3.43 6.26 -11.25
CA ILE A 55 -1.99 6.47 -11.11
C ILE A 55 -1.51 6.22 -9.68
N LEU A 56 -2.22 6.75 -8.68
CA LEU A 56 -1.90 6.58 -7.26
C LEU A 56 -2.05 5.13 -6.82
N THR A 57 -3.04 4.42 -7.37
CA THR A 57 -3.15 2.99 -7.20
C THR A 57 -1.87 2.30 -7.65
N THR A 58 -1.42 2.54 -8.89
CA THR A 58 -0.21 1.90 -9.42
C THR A 58 1.03 2.21 -8.57
N GLU A 59 1.21 3.46 -8.15
CA GLU A 59 2.31 3.85 -7.26
C GLU A 59 2.27 3.11 -5.92
N LEU A 60 1.08 2.94 -5.34
CA LEU A 60 0.90 2.18 -4.10
C LEU A 60 1.32 0.71 -4.26
N PHE A 61 0.83 0.05 -5.32
CA PHE A 61 1.17 -1.34 -5.63
C PHE A 61 2.68 -1.53 -5.87
N GLU A 62 3.32 -0.62 -6.59
CA GLU A 62 4.78 -0.64 -6.79
C GLU A 62 5.55 -0.44 -5.48
N ALA A 63 5.10 0.49 -4.63
CA ALA A 63 5.72 0.73 -3.32
C ALA A 63 5.64 -0.52 -2.42
N ILE A 64 4.47 -1.15 -2.37
CA ILE A 64 4.21 -2.39 -1.64
C ILE A 64 5.13 -3.52 -2.14
N LYS A 65 5.23 -3.70 -3.47
CA LYS A 65 6.12 -4.69 -4.07
C LYS A 65 7.59 -4.44 -3.68
N ARG A 66 8.05 -3.19 -3.77
CA ARG A 66 9.42 -2.81 -3.36
C ARG A 66 9.66 -3.10 -1.87
N VAL A 67 8.68 -2.84 -1.00
CA VAL A 67 8.79 -3.19 0.41
C VAL A 67 9.00 -4.68 0.60
N ASN A 68 8.18 -5.52 -0.05
CA ASN A 68 8.31 -6.97 0.02
C ASN A 68 9.72 -7.42 -0.41
N GLU A 69 10.19 -6.93 -1.56
CA GLU A 69 11.50 -7.28 -2.13
C GLU A 69 12.68 -6.81 -1.26
N GLN A 70 12.62 -5.58 -0.72
CA GLN A 70 13.74 -4.98 0.02
C GLN A 70 13.83 -5.42 1.48
N THR A 71 12.68 -5.68 2.12
CA THR A 71 12.61 -5.91 3.57
C THR A 71 12.25 -7.35 3.93
N GLY A 72 11.75 -8.15 2.98
CA GLY A 72 11.20 -9.46 3.26
C GLY A 72 9.86 -9.44 4.00
N THR A 73 9.23 -8.26 4.14
CA THR A 73 7.91 -8.13 4.77
C THR A 73 6.87 -8.92 3.96
N THR A 74 6.14 -9.82 4.62
CA THR A 74 5.04 -10.55 3.97
C THR A 74 3.87 -9.59 3.72
N ILE A 75 3.24 -9.67 2.56
CA ILE A 75 2.12 -8.78 2.22
C ILE A 75 0.89 -9.61 1.91
N LEU A 76 -0.19 -9.34 2.65
CA LEU A 76 -1.52 -9.88 2.38
C LEU A 76 -2.42 -8.74 1.94
N LEU A 77 -2.85 -8.82 0.69
CA LEU A 77 -3.63 -7.76 0.05
C LEU A 77 -5.04 -8.27 -0.28
N VAL A 78 -6.04 -7.53 0.17
CA VAL A 78 -7.46 -7.76 -0.17
C VAL A 78 -7.89 -6.67 -1.14
N GLU A 79 -8.30 -7.05 -2.35
CA GLU A 79 -8.60 -6.13 -3.44
C GLU A 79 -9.77 -6.60 -4.29
N GLN A 80 -10.60 -5.65 -4.73
CA GLN A 80 -11.64 -5.90 -5.72
C GLN A 80 -11.08 -5.80 -7.15
N ASN A 81 -9.98 -5.06 -7.35
CA ASN A 81 -9.31 -4.95 -8.65
C ASN A 81 -8.33 -6.12 -8.87
N VAL A 82 -8.88 -7.25 -9.29
CA VAL A 82 -8.16 -8.52 -9.45
C VAL A 82 -6.94 -8.40 -10.37
N TYR A 83 -7.05 -7.68 -11.49
CA TYR A 83 -5.96 -7.58 -12.48
C TYR A 83 -4.70 -6.92 -11.90
N LYS A 84 -4.84 -5.86 -11.10
CA LYS A 84 -3.69 -5.19 -10.47
C LYS A 84 -3.12 -6.00 -9.31
N ALA A 85 -3.97 -6.65 -8.51
CA ALA A 85 -3.51 -7.52 -7.44
C ALA A 85 -2.68 -8.69 -7.98
N LEU A 86 -3.18 -9.35 -9.04
CA LEU A 86 -2.49 -10.49 -9.66
C LEU A 86 -1.16 -10.12 -10.31
N SER A 87 -0.98 -8.89 -10.79
CA SER A 87 0.27 -8.48 -11.45
C SER A 87 1.47 -8.36 -10.51
N ILE A 88 1.23 -8.24 -9.19
CA ILE A 88 2.29 -8.18 -8.18
C ILE A 88 2.29 -9.38 -7.22
N ALA A 89 1.22 -10.18 -7.21
CA ALA A 89 1.06 -11.27 -6.26
C ALA A 89 1.93 -12.47 -6.61
N SER A 90 2.58 -13.07 -5.61
CA SER A 90 3.23 -14.36 -5.75
C SER A 90 2.23 -15.53 -5.73
N HIS A 91 1.14 -15.36 -4.98
CA HIS A 91 0.03 -16.30 -4.86
C HIS A 91 -1.27 -15.53 -4.73
N ALA A 92 -2.38 -16.08 -5.21
CA ALA A 92 -3.69 -15.46 -5.12
C ALA A 92 -4.77 -16.49 -4.76
N TYR A 93 -5.75 -16.02 -4.01
CA TYR A 93 -6.96 -16.76 -3.66
C TYR A 93 -8.16 -15.93 -4.10
N VAL A 94 -9.15 -16.59 -4.71
CA VAL A 94 -10.38 -15.93 -5.16
C VAL A 94 -11.49 -16.34 -4.20
N LEU A 95 -12.00 -15.40 -3.42
CA LEU A 95 -13.10 -15.67 -2.50
C LEU A 95 -14.43 -15.36 -3.18
N GLU A 96 -15.27 -16.38 -3.38
CA GLU A 96 -16.66 -16.23 -3.85
C GLU A 96 -17.62 -16.84 -2.82
N ARG A 97 -18.56 -16.01 -2.32
CA ARG A 97 -19.61 -16.44 -1.37
C ARG A 97 -19.07 -17.24 -0.17
N GLY A 98 -17.95 -16.80 0.38
CA GLY A 98 -17.32 -17.41 1.56
C GLY A 98 -16.51 -18.68 1.28
N ASN A 99 -16.26 -19.02 0.01
CA ASN A 99 -15.44 -20.16 -0.39
C ASN A 99 -14.28 -19.69 -1.28
N ILE A 100 -13.14 -20.37 -1.14
CA ILE A 100 -11.89 -20.12 -1.88
C ILE A 100 -11.75 -21.15 -3.00
#